data_AF-A0A3D8JXX5-F1
#
_entry.id   AF-A0A3D8JXX5-F1
#
_cell.length_a   1.000
_cell.length_b   1.000
_cell.length_c   1.000
_cell.angle_alpha   90.00
_cell.angle_beta   90.00
_cell.angle_gamma   90.00
#
_symmetry.space_group_name_H-M   'P 1'
#
loop_
_entity.id
_entity.type
_entity.pdbx_description
1 polymer ?
#
loop_
_entity_poly.entity_id
_entity_poly.type
_entity_poly.pdbx_seq_one_letter_code
_entity_poly.pdbx_strand_id
1 'polypeptide(L)'
;AGMKLFAAKGKVEIQAQSDNIELTAQKKVTVISATDLVTAAAKKQILLTSGGAYILIADGNIEIHAPGKIDVKGATHDFSGPARLDTAFPSWVAADGKPKRSTSFSG
;
A
#
# COMPACT_ATOMS: atom_id res chain seq x y z
N ALA A 1 -9.40 -0.08 -29.52
CA ALA A 1 -10.54 -0.14 -28.57
C ALA A 1 -9.98 -0.33 -27.15
N GLY A 2 -10.72 0.05 -26.10
CA GLY A 2 -10.24 0.00 -24.71
C GLY A 2 -11.36 -0.33 -23.71
N MET A 3 -11.04 -0.35 -22.42
CA MET A 3 -11.97 -0.70 -21.34
C MET A 3 -12.18 0.48 -20.38
N LYS A 4 -13.39 0.62 -19.86
CA LYS A 4 -13.72 1.59 -18.81
C LYS A 4 -14.54 0.90 -17.72
N LEU A 5 -14.19 1.12 -16.45
CA LEU A 5 -14.90 0.60 -15.29
C LEU A 5 -15.37 1.78 -14.45
N PHE A 6 -16.68 1.90 -14.23
CA PHE A 6 -17.28 2.99 -13.46
C PHE A 6 -18.33 2.46 -12.49
N ALA A 7 -18.39 3.04 -11.29
CA ALA A 7 -19.48 2.87 -10.36
C ALA A 7 -20.01 4.25 -9.96
N ALA A 8 -21.30 4.52 -10.20
CA ALA A 8 -21.91 5.81 -9.86
C ALA A 8 -22.12 5.97 -8.34
N LYS A 9 -22.34 4.85 -7.64
CA LYS A 9 -22.47 4.74 -6.18
C LYS A 9 -21.94 3.37 -5.75
N GLY A 10 -21.53 3.27 -4.49
CA GLY A 10 -21.02 2.02 -3.90
C GLY A 10 -19.52 1.80 -4.14
N LYS A 11 -18.96 0.82 -3.42
CA LYS A 11 -17.53 0.48 -3.44
C LYS A 11 -17.21 -0.36 -4.67
N VAL A 12 -16.11 -0.02 -5.36
CA VAL A 12 -15.44 -0.92 -6.29
C VAL A 12 -14.29 -1.59 -5.54
N GLU A 13 -14.24 -2.92 -5.59
CA GLU A 13 -13.23 -3.71 -4.92
C GLU A 13 -12.64 -4.71 -5.92
N ILE A 14 -11.31 -4.72 -6.02
CA ILE A 14 -10.54 -5.64 -6.87
C ILE A 14 -9.62 -6.42 -5.94
N GLN A 15 -9.77 -7.74 -5.92
CA GLN A 15 -8.98 -8.63 -5.07
C GLN A 15 -8.58 -9.90 -5.82
N ALA A 16 -7.35 -10.34 -5.62
CA ALA A 16 -6.89 -11.68 -5.95
C ALA A 16 -6.44 -12.34 -4.63
N GLN A 17 -7.22 -13.32 -4.14
CA GLN A 17 -7.03 -13.87 -2.79
C GLN A 17 -5.93 -14.95 -2.72
N SER A 18 -5.60 -15.56 -3.85
CA SER A 18 -4.62 -16.63 -3.99
C SER A 18 -3.61 -16.38 -5.11
N ASP A 19 -3.64 -15.19 -5.74
CA ASP A 19 -2.81 -14.86 -6.89
C ASP A 19 -2.52 -13.34 -6.92
N ASN A 20 -1.83 -12.88 -7.96
CA ASN A 20 -1.34 -11.52 -8.11
C ASN A 20 -2.37 -10.62 -8.83
N ILE A 21 -2.29 -9.32 -8.53
CA ILE A 21 -2.87 -8.26 -9.36
C ILE A 21 -1.71 -7.53 -10.02
N GLU A 22 -1.72 -7.44 -11.35
CA GLU A 22 -0.78 -6.64 -12.13
C GLU A 22 -1.50 -5.52 -12.89
N LEU A 23 -0.96 -4.30 -12.84
CA LEU A 23 -1.51 -3.15 -13.55
C LEU A 23 -0.40 -2.45 -14.36
N THR A 24 -0.34 -2.75 -15.65
CA THR A 24 0.71 -2.28 -16.57
C THR A 24 0.12 -1.43 -17.69
N ALA A 25 0.77 -0.30 -18.03
CA ALA A 25 0.33 0.58 -19.12
C ALA A 25 1.53 1.07 -19.94
N GLN A 26 1.38 1.14 -21.27
CA GLN A 26 2.43 1.64 -22.17
C GLN A 26 2.76 3.12 -21.93
N LYS A 27 1.79 3.91 -21.44
CA LYS A 27 1.94 5.35 -21.22
C LYS A 27 1.93 5.66 -19.73
N LYS A 28 0.75 5.94 -19.17
CA LYS A 28 0.61 6.47 -17.81
C LYS A 28 -0.38 5.64 -17.00
N VAL A 29 -0.01 5.35 -15.75
CA VAL A 29 -0.93 4.92 -14.69
C VAL A 29 -1.18 6.12 -13.78
N THR A 30 -2.43 6.33 -13.35
CA THR A 30 -2.81 7.43 -12.45
C THR A 30 -3.71 6.89 -11.36
N VAL A 31 -3.33 7.10 -10.09
CA VAL A 31 -4.11 6.73 -8.91
C VAL A 31 -4.40 8.02 -8.14
N ILE A 32 -5.67 8.39 -8.01
CA ILE A 32 -6.12 9.64 -7.40
C ILE A 32 -7.29 9.35 -6.45
N SER A 33 -7.23 9.90 -5.24
CA SER A 33 -8.40 10.10 -4.38
C SER A 33 -8.80 11.57 -4.45
N ALA A 34 -10.05 11.85 -4.78
CA ALA A 34 -10.52 13.23 -5.00
C ALA A 34 -10.83 13.98 -3.70
N THR A 35 -11.16 13.25 -2.63
CA THR A 35 -11.71 13.84 -1.40
C THR A 35 -11.08 13.29 -0.12
N ASP A 36 -10.25 12.25 -0.22
CA ASP A 36 -9.79 11.49 0.95
C ASP A 36 -8.39 10.89 0.68
N LEU A 37 -8.10 9.72 1.24
CA LEU A 37 -6.78 9.08 1.27
C LEU A 37 -6.50 8.12 0.11
N VAL A 38 -5.23 8.03 -0.28
CA VAL A 38 -4.67 6.87 -1.02
C VAL A 38 -3.80 6.07 -0.06
N THR A 39 -4.15 4.81 0.20
CA THR A 39 -3.38 3.92 1.08
C THR A 39 -2.70 2.83 0.27
N ALA A 40 -1.39 2.64 0.49
CA ALA A 40 -0.64 1.48 0.03
C ALA A 40 -0.03 0.80 1.25
N ALA A 41 -0.33 -0.50 1.43
CA ALA A 41 0.17 -1.29 2.55
C ALA A 41 0.56 -2.68 2.04
N ALA A 42 1.69 -3.20 2.50
CA ALA A 42 2.16 -4.54 2.16
C ALA A 42 2.74 -5.23 3.40
N LYS A 43 2.56 -6.55 3.50
CA LYS A 43 3.13 -7.34 4.60
C LYS A 43 4.64 -7.51 4.51
N LYS A 44 5.19 -7.57 3.29
CA LYS A 44 6.62 -7.80 3.05
C LYS A 44 7.33 -6.49 2.76
N GLN A 45 7.02 -5.88 1.62
CA GLN A 45 7.68 -4.65 1.20
C GLN A 45 6.83 -3.82 0.23
N ILE A 46 7.07 -2.51 0.22
CA ILE A 46 6.62 -1.58 -0.81
C ILE A 46 7.85 -1.02 -1.51
N LEU A 47 7.94 -1.17 -2.83
CA LEU A 47 8.99 -0.59 -3.66
C LEU A 47 8.40 0.43 -4.64
N LEU A 48 8.86 1.67 -4.55
CA LEU A 48 8.56 2.72 -5.52
C LEU A 48 9.87 3.06 -6.25
N THR A 49 9.91 2.93 -7.57
CA THR A 49 11.16 3.06 -8.33
C THR A 49 10.99 3.82 -9.64
N SER A 50 12.01 4.57 -10.04
CA SER A 50 12.08 5.27 -11.33
C SER A 50 13.52 5.67 -11.65
N GLY A 51 13.99 5.41 -12.87
CA GLY A 51 15.31 5.87 -13.33
C GLY A 51 16.49 5.45 -12.46
N GLY A 52 16.38 4.33 -11.74
CA GLY A 52 17.39 3.83 -10.79
C GLY A 52 17.27 4.40 -9.37
N ALA A 53 16.47 5.44 -9.14
CA ALA A 53 16.12 5.88 -7.79
C ALA A 53 14.99 5.02 -7.22
N TYR A 54 14.95 4.85 -5.90
CA TYR A 54 13.88 4.11 -5.23
C TYR A 54 13.61 4.55 -3.80
N ILE A 55 12.39 4.26 -3.36
CA ILE A 55 11.97 4.22 -1.96
C ILE A 55 11.53 2.79 -1.65
N LEU A 56 12.16 2.17 -0.65
CA LEU A 56 11.81 0.83 -0.16
C LEU A 56 11.33 0.93 1.28
N ILE A 57 10.17 0.37 1.56
CA ILE A 57 9.65 0.17 2.91
C ILE A 57 9.65 -1.33 3.17
N ALA A 58 10.52 -1.82 4.04
CA ALA A 58 10.68 -3.24 4.37
C ALA A 58 11.26 -3.41 5.78
N ASP A 59 10.84 -4.45 6.50
CA ASP A 59 11.39 -4.84 7.80
C ASP A 59 11.46 -3.71 8.85
N GLY A 60 10.52 -2.77 8.79
CA GLY A 60 10.47 -1.59 9.67
C GLY A 60 11.39 -0.44 9.27
N ASN A 61 12.11 -0.56 8.16
CA ASN A 61 13.02 0.45 7.62
C ASN A 61 12.39 1.18 6.43
N ILE A 62 12.86 2.41 6.21
CA ILE A 62 12.61 3.19 4.99
C ILE A 62 13.98 3.50 4.36
N GLU A 63 14.22 3.00 3.16
CA GLU A 63 15.41 3.31 2.37
C GLU A 63 15.04 4.30 1.26
N ILE A 64 15.82 5.38 1.12
CA ILE A 64 15.65 6.38 0.07
C ILE A 64 16.98 6.51 -0.67
N HIS A 65 17.11 5.87 -1.83
CA HIS A 65 18.36 5.87 -2.60
C HIS A 65 18.15 6.46 -3.98
N ALA A 66 19.15 7.21 -4.46
CA ALA A 66 19.18 7.76 -5.81
C ALA A 66 20.62 7.79 -6.36
N PRO A 67 20.83 7.51 -7.66
CA PRO A 67 22.14 7.67 -8.30
C PRO A 67 22.51 9.15 -8.51
N GLY A 68 21.53 10.04 -8.48
CA GLY A 68 21.69 11.48 -8.60
C GLY A 68 21.48 12.21 -7.27
N LYS A 69 20.82 13.36 -7.34
CA LYS A 69 20.53 14.21 -6.18
C LYS A 69 19.23 13.77 -5.48
N ILE A 70 19.27 13.70 -4.14
CA ILE A 70 18.09 13.76 -3.27
C ILE A 70 17.94 15.22 -2.82
N ASP A 71 16.89 15.91 -3.27
CA ASP A 71 16.62 17.33 -2.96
C ASP A 71 15.49 17.43 -1.93
N VAL A 72 15.84 17.72 -0.67
CA VAL A 72 14.88 17.80 0.44
C VAL A 72 14.68 19.26 0.83
N LYS A 73 13.46 19.77 0.67
CA LYS A 73 13.10 21.16 0.95
C LYS A 73 11.99 21.20 2.00
N GLY A 74 12.21 21.96 3.06
CA GLY A 74 11.24 22.18 4.13
C GLY A 74 11.74 23.25 5.10
N ALA A 75 10.82 23.87 5.85
CA ALA A 75 11.19 24.82 6.89
C ALA A 75 11.83 24.13 8.11
N THR A 76 11.45 22.88 8.39
CA THR A 76 11.90 22.09 9.54
C THR A 76 11.99 20.61 9.17
N HIS A 77 13.09 19.94 9.52
CA HIS A 77 13.25 18.49 9.45
C HIS A 77 13.56 17.97 10.86
N ASP A 78 12.62 17.25 11.49
CA ASP A 78 12.76 16.70 12.84
C ASP A 78 13.05 15.20 12.80
N PHE A 79 13.99 14.75 13.65
CA PHE A 79 14.42 13.36 13.78
C PHE A 79 14.34 12.94 15.25
N SER A 80 13.11 12.89 15.78
CA SER A 80 12.80 12.72 17.21
C SER A 80 12.82 11.28 17.73
N GLY A 81 13.23 10.32 16.89
CA GLY A 81 13.34 8.90 17.26
C GLY A 81 12.37 7.99 16.47
N PRO A 82 12.37 6.67 16.76
CA PRO A 82 11.57 5.70 16.02
C PRO A 82 10.07 5.82 16.33
N ALA A 83 9.25 5.62 15.30
CA ALA A 83 7.79 5.53 15.40
C ALA A 83 7.28 4.31 14.60
N ARG A 84 6.05 3.86 14.89
CA ARG A 84 5.45 2.68 14.25
C ARG A 84 3.97 2.91 13.93
N LEU A 85 3.52 2.38 12.80
CA LEU A 85 2.11 2.25 12.44
C LEU A 85 1.80 0.79 12.11
N ASP A 86 0.81 0.21 12.78
CA ASP A 86 0.34 -1.15 12.51
C ASP A 86 -0.90 -1.15 11.61
N THR A 87 -0.76 -1.70 10.41
CA THR A 87 -1.89 -1.86 9.48
C THR A 87 -2.52 -3.24 9.64
N ALA A 88 -3.84 -3.29 9.86
CA ALA A 88 -4.59 -4.54 9.84
C ALA A 88 -4.69 -5.05 8.39
N PHE A 89 -4.14 -6.25 8.14
CA PHE A 89 -4.31 -6.94 6.86
C PHE A 89 -5.48 -7.92 6.95
N PRO A 90 -6.18 -8.18 5.83
CA PRO A 90 -7.22 -9.18 5.81
C PRO A 90 -6.67 -10.55 6.23
N SER A 91 -7.42 -11.27 7.05
CA SER A 91 -7.11 -12.66 7.41
C SER A 91 -7.68 -13.58 6.34
N TRP A 92 -6.84 -13.98 5.38
CA TRP A 92 -7.20 -15.01 4.41
C TRP A 92 -7.03 -16.37 5.09
N VAL A 93 -8.12 -16.93 5.58
CA VAL A 93 -8.11 -18.27 6.21
C VAL A 93 -7.80 -19.29 5.12
N ALA A 94 -6.70 -20.05 5.26
CA ALA A 94 -6.55 -21.29 4.50
C ALA A 94 -7.76 -22.16 4.79
N ALA A 95 -8.42 -22.67 3.75
CA ALA A 95 -9.68 -23.40 3.83
C ALA A 95 -9.67 -24.52 4.89
N ASP A 96 -10.02 -24.20 6.14
CA ASP A 96 -10.39 -25.18 7.15
C ASP A 96 -11.75 -24.88 7.78
N GLY A 97 -12.47 -23.88 7.26
CA GLY A 97 -13.93 -23.75 7.41
C GLY A 97 -14.44 -23.64 8.85
N LYS A 98 -13.57 -23.39 9.84
CA LYS A 98 -13.98 -23.26 11.24
C LYS A 98 -14.24 -21.79 11.54
N PRO A 99 -15.48 -21.39 11.86
CA PRO A 99 -15.72 -20.05 12.38
C PRO A 99 -14.93 -19.91 13.69
N LYS A 100 -13.96 -19.00 13.73
CA LYS A 100 -13.39 -18.54 15.00
C LYS A 100 -14.50 -17.78 15.71
N ARG A 101 -15.21 -18.52 16.57
CA ARG A 101 -16.17 -17.98 17.53
C ARG A 101 -15.44 -16.90 18.32
N SER A 102 -15.85 -15.65 18.13
CA SER A 102 -15.44 -14.53 18.98
C SER A 102 -15.96 -14.79 20.39
N THR A 103 -15.09 -15.33 21.25
CA THR A 103 -15.21 -15.34 22.71
C THR A 103 -13.86 -14.81 23.20
N SER A 104 -13.70 -13.72 23.93
CA SER A 104 -14.51 -12.95 24.89
C SER A 104 -14.01 -11.49 24.87
N PHE A 105 -14.85 -10.47 25.06
CA PHE A 105 -15.26 -9.84 26.32
C PHE A 105 -14.12 -9.46 27.30
N SER A 106 -14.04 -8.14 27.51
CA SER A 106 -13.52 -7.30 28.60
C SER A 106 -12.26 -7.71 29.36
N GLY A 107 -11.28 -6.81 29.27
CA GLY A 107 -10.22 -6.53 30.23
C GLY A 107 -9.57 -5.22 29.83
#